data_AF-A0A9D6REK8-F1
#
_entry.id   AF-A0A9D6REK8-F1
#
_cell.length_a   1.000
_cell.length_b   1.000
_cell.length_c   1.000
_cell.angle_alpha   90.00
_cell.angle_beta   90.00
_cell.angle_gamma   90.00
#
_symmetry.space_group_name_H-M   'P 1'
#
loop_
_entity.id
_entity.type
_entity.pdbx_description
1 polymer ?
#
loop_
_entity_poly.entity_id
_entity_poly.type
_entity_poly.pdbx_seq_one_letter_code
_entity_poly.pdbx_strand_id
1 'polypeptide(L)'
;MHRPHLGTFAVGLVFGAVTAVSLALAGGMIYTEGNVGSVLALVGAAAALAMIYDESPKRWVLALYAALLVSAFIVLSHRLRGGLDGTMVLAVAVVAVALPIGFDLVLSDLGRHLRVNSRLGVGTVVSFATLVLPLTALMLAQAHQRALTEDEDLLQEVAQKLRREPGSLVLSEVDPSKRAMLENRIAIRTNDKTYRLSDAEFQKETREYTVRQDTDKLGVSKSDVVTREAEERMRVILKLQGTQVPDDVVVFSHRGPMTIVEKKVALGKSADDES
;
A
#
# COMPACT_ATOMS: atom_id res chain seq x y z
N MET A 1 -27.06 -13.87 40.60
CA MET A 1 -27.43 -14.44 39.27
C MET A 1 -26.48 -13.90 38.20
N HIS A 2 -25.39 -14.61 37.90
CA HIS A 2 -24.60 -14.34 36.70
C HIS A 2 -25.40 -14.82 35.49
N ARG A 3 -25.75 -13.95 34.53
CA ARG A 3 -26.37 -14.35 33.26
C ARG A 3 -25.26 -14.80 32.31
N PRO A 4 -24.91 -16.10 32.23
CA PRO A 4 -23.77 -16.57 31.43
C PRO A 4 -24.03 -16.39 29.92
N HIS A 5 -25.29 -16.14 29.57
CA HIS A 5 -25.80 -16.07 28.20
C HIS A 5 -25.65 -14.71 27.52
N LEU A 6 -25.37 -13.63 28.27
CA LEU A 6 -25.11 -12.29 27.73
C LEU A 6 -23.61 -12.13 27.37
N GLY A 7 -22.72 -12.73 28.16
CA GLY A 7 -21.28 -12.65 27.95
C GLY A 7 -20.83 -13.24 26.62
N THR A 8 -21.35 -14.40 26.22
CA THR A 8 -20.98 -15.07 24.96
C THR A 8 -21.44 -14.30 23.72
N PHE A 9 -22.60 -13.64 23.78
CA PHE A 9 -23.09 -12.78 22.70
C PHE A 9 -22.25 -11.49 22.60
N ALA A 10 -21.93 -10.86 23.73
CA ALA A 10 -21.08 -9.67 23.77
C ALA A 10 -19.66 -9.94 23.25
N VAL A 11 -19.06 -11.09 23.61
CA VAL A 11 -17.78 -11.54 23.04
C VAL A 11 -17.90 -11.70 21.53
N GLY A 12 -18.99 -12.30 21.04
CA GLY A 12 -19.29 -12.41 19.62
C GLY A 12 -19.31 -11.05 18.93
N LEU A 13 -20.04 -10.07 19.50
CA LEU A 13 -20.13 -8.71 18.97
C LEU A 13 -18.75 -8.05 18.85
N VAL A 14 -17.95 -8.09 19.92
CA VAL A 14 -16.60 -7.51 19.95
C VAL A 14 -15.73 -8.16 18.88
N PHE A 15 -15.75 -9.49 18.78
CA PHE A 15 -14.96 -10.22 17.79
C PHE A 15 -15.33 -9.83 16.35
N GLY A 16 -16.62 -9.76 16.03
CA GLY A 16 -17.07 -9.34 14.69
C GLY A 16 -16.73 -7.87 14.38
N ALA A 17 -16.84 -6.98 15.37
CA ALA A 17 -16.50 -5.56 15.21
C ALA A 17 -14.99 -5.35 14.99
N VAL A 18 -14.14 -6.00 15.79
CA VAL A 18 -12.68 -5.96 15.63
C VAL A 18 -12.28 -6.52 14.26
N THR A 19 -12.91 -7.60 13.82
CA THR A 19 -12.66 -8.17 12.48
C THR A 19 -13.04 -7.19 11.39
N ALA A 20 -14.19 -6.53 11.48
CA ALA A 20 -14.62 -5.53 10.50
C ALA A 20 -13.66 -4.32 10.44
N VAL A 21 -13.22 -3.81 11.59
CA VAL A 21 -12.24 -2.71 11.66
C VAL A 21 -10.91 -3.11 11.04
N SER A 22 -10.38 -4.28 11.41
CA SER A 22 -9.12 -4.80 10.88
C SER A 22 -9.19 -4.99 9.36
N LEU A 23 -10.29 -5.59 8.87
CA LEU A 23 -10.51 -5.80 7.44
C LEU A 23 -10.63 -4.48 6.66
N ALA A 24 -11.34 -3.49 7.22
CA ALA A 24 -11.47 -2.18 6.59
C ALA A 24 -10.12 -1.45 6.46
N LEU A 25 -9.29 -1.49 7.51
CA LEU A 25 -7.95 -0.93 7.49
C LEU A 25 -7.05 -1.66 6.49
N ALA A 26 -7.06 -2.99 6.49
CA ALA A 26 -6.32 -3.80 5.53
C ALA A 26 -6.77 -3.52 4.09
N GLY A 27 -8.07 -3.37 3.84
CA GLY A 27 -8.61 -3.03 2.53
C GLY A 27 -8.10 -1.70 2.00
N GLY A 28 -8.03 -0.67 2.85
CA GLY A 28 -7.42 0.62 2.50
C GLY A 28 -5.94 0.48 2.11
N MET A 29 -5.16 -0.32 2.85
CA MET A 29 -3.74 -0.54 2.56
C MET A 29 -3.52 -1.33 1.26
N ILE A 30 -4.29 -2.40 1.07
CA ILE A 30 -4.27 -3.19 -0.17
C ILE A 30 -4.62 -2.30 -1.37
N TYR A 31 -5.62 -1.42 -1.22
CA TYR A 31 -5.99 -0.47 -2.26
C TYR A 31 -4.82 0.47 -2.60
N THR A 32 -4.15 1.03 -1.59
CA THR A 32 -3.02 1.94 -1.82
C THR A 32 -1.80 1.28 -2.45
N GLU A 33 -1.57 -0.02 -2.19
CA GLU A 33 -0.42 -0.76 -2.70
C GLU A 33 -0.73 -1.53 -4.00
N GLY A 34 -2.00 -1.78 -4.32
CA GLY A 34 -2.41 -2.56 -5.50
C GLY A 34 -2.08 -4.05 -5.41
N ASN A 35 -1.89 -4.61 -4.21
CA ASN A 35 -1.46 -5.98 -4.01
C ASN A 35 -2.64 -6.97 -4.06
N VAL A 36 -2.94 -7.47 -5.27
CA VAL A 36 -4.02 -8.45 -5.52
C VAL A 36 -3.78 -9.79 -4.78
N GLY A 37 -2.53 -10.19 -4.57
CA GLY A 37 -2.19 -11.43 -3.86
C GLY A 37 -2.71 -11.44 -2.42
N SER A 38 -2.66 -10.29 -1.74
CA SER A 38 -3.19 -10.13 -0.38
C SER A 38 -4.72 -10.31 -0.32
N VAL A 39 -5.44 -9.87 -1.36
CA VAL A 39 -6.89 -10.10 -1.46
C VAL A 39 -7.19 -11.59 -1.60
N LEU A 40 -6.49 -12.26 -2.52
CA LEU A 40 -6.68 -13.69 -2.77
C LEU A 40 -6.35 -14.53 -1.53
N ALA A 41 -5.28 -14.20 -0.82
CA ALA A 41 -4.90 -14.88 0.42
C ALA A 41 -5.98 -14.72 1.50
N LEU A 42 -6.53 -13.51 1.67
CA LEU A 42 -7.56 -13.23 2.66
C LEU A 42 -8.88 -13.95 2.34
N VAL A 43 -9.37 -13.81 1.10
CA VAL A 43 -10.61 -14.46 0.65
C VAL A 43 -10.45 -15.98 0.65
N GLY A 44 -9.30 -16.48 0.18
CA GLY A 44 -9.00 -17.90 0.15
C GLY A 44 -8.99 -18.53 1.55
N ALA A 45 -8.35 -17.88 2.53
CA ALA A 45 -8.32 -18.39 3.91
C ALA A 45 -9.71 -18.43 4.55
N ALA A 46 -10.49 -17.35 4.40
CA ALA A 46 -11.85 -17.29 4.92
C ALA A 46 -12.77 -18.33 4.25
N ALA A 47 -12.68 -18.46 2.92
CA ALA A 47 -13.46 -19.42 2.16
C ALA A 47 -13.10 -20.88 2.50
N ALA A 48 -11.81 -21.18 2.68
CA ALA A 48 -11.35 -22.52 3.05
C ALA A 48 -11.98 -22.98 4.37
N LEU A 49 -11.93 -22.15 5.43
CA LEU A 49 -12.55 -22.49 6.71
C LEU A 49 -14.09 -22.53 6.64
N ALA A 50 -14.70 -21.67 5.82
CA ALA A 50 -16.15 -21.74 5.60
C ALA A 50 -16.57 -23.07 4.96
N MET A 51 -15.81 -23.56 3.97
CA MET A 51 -16.07 -24.82 3.27
C MET A 51 -15.79 -26.05 4.14
N ILE A 52 -14.70 -26.05 4.92
CA ILE A 52 -14.34 -27.18 5.78
C ILE A 52 -15.40 -27.41 6.87
N TYR A 53 -16.09 -26.36 7.31
CA TYR A 53 -17.05 -26.40 8.42
C TYR A 53 -18.50 -26.12 8.00
N ASP A 54 -18.83 -26.30 6.72
CA ASP A 54 -20.03 -25.76 6.04
C ASP A 54 -21.36 -25.98 6.78
N GLU A 55 -21.56 -27.12 7.46
CA GLU A 55 -22.83 -27.44 8.12
C GLU A 55 -22.96 -26.91 9.56
N SER A 56 -22.00 -26.11 10.03
CA SER A 56 -21.90 -25.76 11.44
C SER A 56 -21.83 -24.26 11.69
N PRO A 57 -22.42 -23.74 12.79
CA PRO A 57 -22.34 -22.32 13.15
C PRO A 57 -20.89 -21.86 13.44
N LYS A 58 -19.94 -22.78 13.62
CA LYS A 58 -18.51 -22.47 13.70
C LYS A 58 -17.92 -21.99 12.37
N ARG A 59 -18.54 -22.28 11.21
CA ARG A 59 -18.05 -21.84 9.89
C ARG A 59 -17.82 -20.34 9.82
N TRP A 60 -18.77 -19.55 10.31
CA TRP A 60 -18.72 -18.10 10.24
C TRP A 60 -17.69 -17.51 11.20
N VAL A 61 -17.59 -18.07 12.41
CA VAL A 61 -16.63 -17.62 13.42
C VAL A 61 -15.21 -17.95 12.99
N LEU A 62 -14.97 -19.13 12.42
CA LEU A 62 -13.66 -19.56 11.94
C LEU A 62 -13.25 -18.83 10.65
N ALA A 63 -14.19 -18.59 9.73
CA ALA A 63 -13.93 -17.75 8.56
C ALA A 63 -13.52 -16.32 8.96
N LEU A 64 -14.23 -15.71 9.93
CA LEU A 64 -13.90 -14.39 10.45
C LEU A 64 -12.62 -14.37 11.28
N TYR A 65 -12.27 -15.48 11.94
CA TYR A 65 -10.97 -15.66 12.57
C TYR A 65 -9.83 -15.61 11.57
N ALA A 66 -9.93 -16.35 10.46
CA ALA A 66 -8.92 -16.27 9.40
C ALA A 66 -8.85 -14.87 8.81
N ALA A 67 -9.99 -14.25 8.51
CA ALA A 67 -10.03 -12.87 8.01
C ALA A 67 -9.38 -11.88 9.00
N LEU A 68 -9.61 -12.02 10.30
CA LEU A 68 -8.99 -11.20 11.34
C LEU A 68 -7.47 -11.38 11.37
N LEU A 69 -6.98 -12.62 11.39
CA LEU A 69 -5.53 -12.87 11.44
C LEU A 69 -4.80 -12.31 10.23
N VAL A 70 -5.32 -12.57 9.03
CA VAL A 70 -4.71 -12.10 7.78
C VAL A 70 -4.77 -10.58 7.70
N SER A 71 -5.92 -9.97 7.99
CA SER A 71 -6.06 -8.50 7.96
C SER A 71 -5.19 -7.82 9.02
N ALA A 72 -5.12 -8.36 10.23
CA ALA A 72 -4.29 -7.80 11.29
C ALA A 72 -2.79 -7.86 10.93
N PHE A 73 -2.36 -8.97 10.31
CA PHE A 73 -0.99 -9.09 9.81
C PHE A 73 -0.68 -8.09 8.70
N ILE A 74 -1.60 -7.87 7.75
CA ILE A 74 -1.45 -6.84 6.71
C ILE A 74 -1.27 -5.47 7.36
N VAL A 75 -2.15 -5.10 8.30
CA VAL A 75 -2.06 -3.81 9.02
C VAL A 75 -0.76 -3.66 9.78
N LEU A 76 -0.31 -4.70 10.47
CA LEU A 76 0.90 -4.68 11.27
C LEU A 76 2.16 -4.62 10.39
N SER A 77 2.23 -5.41 9.33
CA SER A 77 3.39 -5.45 8.43
C SER A 77 3.57 -4.13 7.69
N HIS A 78 2.48 -3.53 7.20
CA HIS A 78 2.52 -2.22 6.56
C HIS A 78 3.06 -1.15 7.52
N ARG A 79 2.58 -1.12 8.78
CA ARG A 79 3.06 -0.15 9.78
C ARG A 79 4.52 -0.35 10.21
N LEU A 80 4.99 -1.60 10.27
CA LEU A 80 6.34 -1.90 10.77
C LEU A 80 7.41 -1.92 9.69
N ARG A 81 7.06 -2.28 8.45
CA ARG A 81 8.03 -2.53 7.35
C ARG A 81 7.84 -1.60 6.16
N GLY A 82 6.79 -0.78 6.13
CA GLY A 82 6.54 0.17 5.04
C GLY A 82 6.10 -0.49 3.72
N GLY A 83 5.73 -1.77 3.72
CA GLY A 83 5.22 -2.47 2.53
C GLY A 83 4.70 -3.88 2.82
N LEU A 84 3.89 -4.43 1.91
CA LEU A 84 3.32 -5.77 2.00
C LEU A 84 4.09 -6.79 1.14
N ASP A 85 4.68 -7.79 1.79
CA ASP A 85 5.21 -8.99 1.11
C ASP A 85 4.07 -10.02 0.91
N GLY A 86 3.63 -10.18 -0.33
CA GLY A 86 2.55 -11.13 -0.68
C GLY A 86 2.85 -12.58 -0.29
N THR A 87 4.12 -12.98 -0.26
CA THR A 87 4.53 -14.34 0.14
C THR A 87 4.30 -14.56 1.63
N MET A 88 4.64 -13.55 2.45
CA MET A 88 4.38 -13.62 3.89
C MET A 88 2.88 -13.57 4.20
N VAL A 89 2.11 -12.75 3.48
CA VAL A 89 0.66 -12.71 3.64
C VAL A 89 0.03 -14.07 3.32
N LEU A 90 0.50 -14.74 2.25
CA LEU A 90 0.07 -16.09 1.91
C LEU A 90 0.45 -17.12 2.99
N ALA A 91 1.68 -17.07 3.50
CA ALA A 91 2.12 -17.96 4.57
C ALA A 91 1.25 -17.81 5.83
N VAL A 92 0.92 -16.58 6.22
CA VAL A 92 0.02 -16.29 7.34
C VAL A 92 -1.40 -16.80 7.06
N ALA A 93 -1.89 -16.65 5.83
CA ALA A 93 -3.19 -17.20 5.43
C ALA A 93 -3.24 -18.73 5.58
N VAL A 94 -2.18 -19.44 5.18
CA VAL A 94 -2.08 -20.90 5.38
C VAL A 94 -2.08 -21.26 6.87
N VAL A 95 -1.30 -20.55 7.70
CA VAL A 95 -1.26 -20.79 9.15
C VAL A 95 -2.62 -20.51 9.80
N ALA A 96 -3.30 -19.44 9.39
CA ALA A 96 -4.61 -19.06 9.91
C ALA A 96 -5.68 -20.14 9.64
N VAL A 97 -5.56 -20.87 8.52
CA VAL A 97 -6.42 -22.02 8.19
C VAL A 97 -5.97 -23.28 8.96
N ALA A 98 -4.67 -23.55 9.02
CA ALA A 98 -4.14 -24.77 9.63
C ALA A 98 -4.37 -24.84 11.15
N LEU A 99 -4.24 -23.72 11.86
CA LEU A 99 -4.39 -23.65 13.32
C LEU A 99 -5.74 -24.19 13.84
N PRO A 100 -6.90 -23.69 13.39
CA PRO A 100 -8.18 -24.20 13.88
C PRO A 100 -8.43 -25.65 13.48
N ILE A 101 -7.96 -26.08 12.29
CA ILE A 101 -8.08 -27.48 11.85
C ILE A 101 -7.27 -28.39 12.78
N GLY A 102 -5.98 -28.07 12.98
CA GLY A 102 -5.10 -28.84 13.86
C GLY A 102 -5.61 -28.90 15.29
N PHE A 103 -6.13 -27.79 15.81
CA PHE A 103 -6.72 -27.76 17.14
C PHE A 103 -7.99 -28.61 17.25
N ASP A 104 -8.88 -28.60 16.23
CA ASP A 104 -10.08 -29.44 16.22
C ASP A 104 -9.70 -30.94 16.10
N LEU A 105 -8.64 -31.27 15.36
CA LEU A 105 -8.09 -32.64 15.29
C LEU A 105 -7.56 -33.11 16.65
N VAL A 106 -6.73 -32.31 17.32
CA VAL A 106 -6.22 -32.63 18.65
C VAL A 106 -7.35 -32.80 19.66
N LEU A 107 -8.38 -31.95 19.60
CA LEU A 107 -9.56 -32.12 20.45
C LEU A 107 -10.31 -33.40 20.12
N SER A 108 -10.44 -33.75 18.83
CA SER A 108 -11.12 -34.95 18.38
C SER A 108 -10.44 -36.21 18.92
N ASP A 109 -9.11 -36.25 18.94
CA ASP A 109 -8.33 -37.34 19.54
C ASP A 109 -8.60 -37.49 21.06
N LEU A 110 -8.94 -36.38 21.73
CA LEU A 110 -9.35 -36.35 23.14
C LEU A 110 -10.86 -36.63 23.34
N GLY A 111 -11.58 -37.04 22.30
CA GLY A 111 -13.04 -37.26 22.33
C GLY A 111 -13.85 -35.98 22.52
N ARG A 112 -13.26 -34.82 22.23
CA ARG A 112 -13.88 -33.49 22.33
C ARG A 112 -13.95 -32.86 20.94
N HIS A 113 -14.79 -31.85 20.78
CA HIS A 113 -14.83 -31.06 19.55
C HIS A 113 -14.86 -29.58 19.90
N LEU A 114 -14.32 -28.75 19.03
CA LEU A 114 -14.46 -27.30 19.16
C LEU A 114 -15.95 -26.93 19.06
N ARG A 115 -16.55 -26.56 20.19
CA ARG A 115 -17.95 -26.12 20.25
C ARG A 115 -18.03 -24.61 20.20
N VAL A 116 -18.57 -24.08 19.11
CA VAL A 116 -18.94 -22.66 19.01
C VAL A 116 -20.39 -22.50 19.43
N ASN A 117 -20.63 -21.64 20.41
CA ASN A 117 -21.98 -21.31 20.86
C ASN A 117 -22.70 -20.51 19.76
N SER A 118 -23.92 -20.93 19.40
CA SER A 118 -24.75 -20.25 18.40
C SER A 118 -24.91 -18.74 18.68
N ARG A 119 -25.04 -18.33 19.95
CA ARG A 119 -25.13 -16.90 20.31
C ARG A 119 -23.86 -16.12 20.02
N LEU A 120 -22.69 -16.74 20.19
CA LEU A 120 -21.42 -16.14 19.82
C LEU A 120 -21.38 -15.94 18.29
N GLY A 121 -21.73 -16.99 17.53
CA GLY A 121 -21.81 -16.92 16.07
C GLY A 121 -22.75 -15.82 15.57
N VAL A 122 -23.96 -15.74 16.13
CA VAL A 122 -24.93 -14.68 15.76
C VAL A 122 -24.39 -13.29 16.11
N GLY A 123 -23.87 -13.09 17.33
CA GLY A 123 -23.29 -11.80 17.73
C GLY A 123 -22.16 -11.37 16.80
N THR A 124 -21.27 -12.29 16.44
CA THR A 124 -20.17 -12.04 15.51
C THR A 124 -20.65 -11.66 14.11
N VAL A 125 -21.57 -12.42 13.53
CA VAL A 125 -22.07 -12.15 12.17
C VAL A 125 -22.80 -10.81 12.11
N VAL A 126 -23.63 -10.52 13.11
CA VAL A 126 -24.41 -9.27 13.17
C VAL A 126 -23.48 -8.05 13.26
N SER A 127 -22.51 -8.04 14.18
CA SER A 127 -21.60 -6.90 14.30
C SER A 127 -20.69 -6.77 13.09
N PHE A 128 -20.19 -7.88 12.55
CA PHE A 128 -19.36 -7.84 11.35
C PHE A 128 -20.14 -7.28 10.15
N ALA A 129 -21.32 -7.82 9.85
CA ALA A 129 -22.12 -7.41 8.69
C ALA A 129 -22.57 -5.95 8.77
N THR A 130 -22.90 -5.46 9.97
CA THR A 130 -23.32 -4.07 10.18
C THR A 130 -22.18 -3.07 10.04
N LEU A 131 -20.94 -3.47 10.33
CA LEU A 131 -19.79 -2.57 10.33
C LEU A 131 -18.90 -2.68 9.09
N VAL A 132 -18.81 -3.86 8.47
CA VAL A 132 -17.82 -4.09 7.40
C VAL A 132 -18.03 -3.15 6.21
N LEU A 133 -19.27 -3.01 5.71
CA LEU A 133 -19.56 -2.15 4.56
C LEU A 133 -19.31 -0.65 4.85
N PRO A 134 -19.87 -0.04 5.91
CA PRO A 134 -19.63 1.38 6.16
C PRO A 134 -18.15 1.68 6.46
N LEU A 135 -17.46 0.81 7.21
CA LEU A 135 -16.05 1.01 7.52
C LEU A 135 -15.16 0.83 6.29
N THR A 136 -15.39 -0.20 5.48
CA THR A 136 -14.63 -0.40 4.24
C THR A 136 -14.85 0.75 3.28
N ALA A 137 -16.09 1.20 3.06
CA ALA A 137 -16.40 2.34 2.21
C ALA A 137 -15.68 3.62 2.68
N LEU A 138 -15.72 3.91 3.98
CA LEU A 138 -15.04 5.07 4.56
C LEU A 138 -13.52 4.98 4.41
N MET A 139 -12.92 3.81 4.68
CA MET A 139 -11.48 3.62 4.55
C MET A 139 -11.03 3.67 3.09
N LEU A 140 -11.79 3.11 2.15
CA LEU A 140 -11.50 3.20 0.72
C LEU A 140 -11.60 4.64 0.23
N ALA A 141 -12.63 5.40 0.66
CA ALA A 141 -12.76 6.79 0.29
C ALA A 141 -11.57 7.63 0.79
N GLN A 142 -11.14 7.42 2.04
CA GLN A 142 -9.96 8.10 2.58
C GLN A 142 -8.67 7.68 1.87
N ALA A 143 -8.50 6.39 1.60
CA ALA A 143 -7.35 5.87 0.87
C ALA A 143 -7.30 6.40 -0.56
N HIS A 144 -8.45 6.50 -1.23
CA HIS A 144 -8.56 7.06 -2.57
C HIS A 144 -8.25 8.55 -2.60
N GLN A 145 -8.81 9.34 -1.67
CA GLN A 145 -8.51 10.77 -1.57
C GLN A 145 -7.01 11.02 -1.31
N ARG A 146 -6.40 10.26 -0.38
CA ARG A 146 -4.95 10.35 -0.14
C ARG A 146 -4.14 9.94 -1.36
N ALA A 147 -4.54 8.86 -2.03
CA ALA A 147 -3.88 8.42 -3.25
C ALA A 147 -3.95 9.48 -4.36
N LEU A 148 -5.10 10.13 -4.54
CA LEU A 148 -5.26 11.24 -5.48
C LEU A 148 -4.27 12.37 -5.16
N THR A 149 -4.25 12.86 -3.92
CA THR A 149 -3.35 13.97 -3.54
C THR A 149 -1.88 13.61 -3.69
N GLU A 150 -1.46 12.44 -3.18
CA GLU A 150 -0.07 11.98 -3.30
C GLU A 150 0.35 11.80 -4.77
N ASP A 151 -0.53 11.26 -5.59
CA ASP A 151 -0.23 10.97 -6.99
C ASP A 151 -0.29 12.25 -7.85
N GLU A 152 -1.17 13.21 -7.53
CA GLU A 152 -1.20 14.55 -8.13
C GLU A 152 0.08 15.32 -7.83
N ASP A 153 0.53 15.34 -6.58
CA ASP A 153 1.77 15.99 -6.17
C ASP A 153 2.98 15.35 -6.87
N LEU A 154 3.02 14.02 -6.93
CA LEU A 154 4.07 13.27 -7.61
C LEU A 154 4.06 13.56 -9.12
N LEU A 155 2.90 13.56 -9.77
CA LEU A 155 2.77 13.88 -11.20
C LEU A 155 3.12 15.33 -11.49
N GLN A 156 2.80 16.26 -10.59
CA GLN A 156 3.17 17.66 -10.72
C GLN A 156 4.69 17.84 -10.64
N GLU A 157 5.35 17.18 -9.69
CA GLU A 157 6.81 17.19 -9.58
C GLU A 157 7.46 16.57 -10.83
N VAL A 158 6.98 15.41 -11.28
CA VAL A 158 7.46 14.77 -12.50
C VAL A 158 7.28 15.70 -13.70
N ALA A 159 6.10 16.29 -13.88
CA ALA A 159 5.81 17.19 -14.99
C ALA A 159 6.72 18.44 -15.00
N GLN A 160 7.08 18.98 -13.84
CA GLN A 160 7.96 20.15 -13.74
C GLN A 160 9.42 19.81 -14.07
N LYS A 161 9.88 18.62 -13.63
CA LYS A 161 11.27 18.16 -13.75
C LYS A 161 11.55 17.35 -15.01
N LEU A 162 10.52 16.96 -15.75
CA LEU A 162 10.64 16.23 -17.01
C LEU A 162 11.23 17.15 -18.09
N ARG A 163 12.28 16.65 -18.74
CA ARG A 163 12.98 17.32 -19.83
C ARG A 163 13.19 16.35 -20.98
N ARG A 164 13.20 16.92 -22.19
CA ARG A 164 13.50 16.23 -23.44
C ARG A 164 15.01 16.24 -23.64
N GLU A 165 15.57 15.05 -23.85
CA GLU A 165 16.95 14.87 -24.30
C GLU A 165 16.96 14.03 -25.59
N PRO A 166 18.03 14.09 -26.40
CA PRO A 166 18.10 13.32 -27.64
C PRO A 166 17.93 11.80 -27.39
N GLY A 167 16.79 11.25 -27.83
CA GLY A 167 16.46 9.82 -27.68
C GLY A 167 16.03 9.38 -26.27
N SER A 168 15.83 10.31 -25.33
CA SER A 168 15.43 9.99 -23.96
C SER A 168 14.56 11.06 -23.32
N LEU A 169 13.82 10.65 -22.29
CA LEU A 169 13.15 11.54 -21.35
C LEU A 169 13.88 11.49 -20.03
N VAL A 170 14.20 12.65 -19.47
CA VAL A 170 14.99 12.76 -18.26
C VAL A 170 14.22 13.52 -17.19
N LEU A 171 14.13 12.93 -16.01
CA LEU A 171 13.73 13.64 -14.80
C LEU A 171 15.00 13.98 -14.02
N SER A 172 15.25 15.27 -13.84
CA SER A 172 16.41 15.76 -13.09
C SER A 172 16.01 16.14 -11.67
N GLU A 173 16.96 16.06 -10.73
CA GLU A 173 16.81 16.57 -9.35
C GLU A 173 15.67 15.91 -8.55
N VAL A 174 15.49 14.60 -8.72
CA VAL A 174 14.50 13.81 -7.97
C VAL A 174 15.06 13.43 -6.61
N ASP A 175 14.22 13.50 -5.57
CA ASP A 175 14.58 13.02 -4.23
C ASP A 175 14.73 11.48 -4.24
N PRO A 176 15.88 10.92 -3.79
CA PRO A 176 16.09 9.47 -3.74
C PRO A 176 15.04 8.70 -2.94
N SER A 177 14.42 9.33 -1.93
CA SER A 177 13.36 8.70 -1.13
C SER A 177 12.11 8.35 -1.95
N LYS A 178 11.89 9.05 -3.07
CA LYS A 178 10.73 8.83 -3.96
C LYS A 178 10.97 7.78 -5.05
N ARG A 179 12.17 7.20 -5.12
CA ARG A 179 12.55 6.21 -6.15
C ARG A 179 11.53 5.08 -6.27
N ALA A 180 11.20 4.43 -5.16
CA ALA A 180 10.27 3.29 -5.16
C ALA A 180 8.85 3.69 -5.61
N MET A 181 8.42 4.93 -5.34
CA MET A 181 7.13 5.43 -5.82
C MET A 181 7.17 5.67 -7.32
N LEU A 182 8.24 6.26 -7.86
CA LEU A 182 8.41 6.48 -9.29
C LEU A 182 8.47 5.17 -10.06
N GLU A 183 9.31 4.22 -9.62
CA GLU A 183 9.47 2.90 -10.24
C GLU A 183 8.15 2.13 -10.31
N ASN A 184 7.38 2.12 -9.21
CA ASN A 184 6.20 1.26 -9.10
C ASN A 184 4.88 1.91 -9.53
N ARG A 185 4.81 3.24 -9.63
CA ARG A 185 3.53 3.96 -9.82
C ARG A 185 3.49 4.82 -11.07
N ILE A 186 4.61 5.29 -11.61
CA ILE A 186 4.60 6.24 -12.72
C ILE A 186 4.90 5.54 -14.04
N ALA A 187 4.08 5.83 -15.03
CA ALA A 187 4.31 5.47 -16.41
C ALA A 187 4.10 6.69 -17.33
N ILE A 188 4.82 6.69 -18.44
CA ILE A 188 4.77 7.73 -19.47
C ILE A 188 4.24 7.09 -20.74
N ARG A 189 3.10 7.58 -21.22
CA ARG A 189 2.52 7.21 -22.50
C ARG A 189 2.89 8.26 -23.55
N THR A 190 3.55 7.77 -24.60
CA THR A 190 3.76 8.48 -25.87
C THR A 190 2.68 8.05 -26.87
N ASN A 191 2.64 8.67 -28.06
CA ASN A 191 1.66 8.33 -29.10
C ASN A 191 1.69 6.84 -29.51
N ASP A 192 2.87 6.22 -29.46
CA ASP A 192 3.06 4.85 -29.97
C ASP A 192 3.16 3.80 -28.87
N LYS A 193 3.56 4.19 -27.65
CA LYS A 193 3.88 3.23 -26.59
C LYS A 193 3.78 3.81 -25.18
N THR A 194 3.47 2.93 -24.24
CA THR A 194 3.56 3.19 -22.80
C THR A 194 4.90 2.66 -22.27
N TYR A 195 5.61 3.52 -21.56
CA TYR A 195 6.89 3.23 -20.93
C TYR A 195 6.73 3.32 -19.40
N ARG A 196 7.11 2.28 -18.69
CA ARG A 196 7.09 2.29 -17.22
C ARG A 196 8.41 2.83 -16.70
N LEU A 197 8.37 3.64 -15.62
CA LEU A 197 9.62 4.08 -14.99
C LEU A 197 10.36 2.94 -14.28
N SER A 198 9.74 1.78 -14.07
CA SER A 198 10.45 0.55 -13.65
C SER A 198 11.59 0.15 -14.59
N ASP A 199 11.47 0.51 -15.87
CA ASP A 199 12.45 0.16 -16.91
C ASP A 199 13.44 1.31 -17.17
N ALA A 200 13.36 2.39 -16.39
CA ALA A 200 14.23 3.56 -16.51
C ALA A 200 15.55 3.37 -15.75
N GLU A 201 16.57 4.10 -16.17
CA GLU A 201 17.88 4.10 -15.53
C GLU A 201 17.92 5.17 -14.42
N PHE A 202 18.10 4.76 -13.17
CA PHE A 202 18.17 5.65 -12.01
C PHE A 202 19.64 5.92 -11.63
N GLN A 203 20.11 7.13 -11.89
CA GLN A 203 21.46 7.59 -11.57
C GLN A 203 21.42 8.44 -10.30
N LYS A 204 22.32 8.16 -9.35
CA LYS A 204 22.48 8.96 -8.12
C LYS A 204 23.48 10.08 -8.37
N GLU A 205 23.11 11.30 -8.06
CA GLU A 205 23.92 12.51 -8.17
C GLU A 205 24.10 13.10 -6.76
N THR A 206 25.30 13.03 -6.19
CA THR A 206 25.59 13.66 -4.89
C THR A 206 26.17 15.05 -5.15
N ARG A 207 25.48 16.11 -4.69
CA ARG A 207 25.99 17.48 -4.73
C ARG A 207 26.44 17.91 -3.35
N GLU A 208 27.73 18.22 -3.19
CA GLU A 208 28.28 18.77 -1.96
C GLU A 208 28.16 20.30 -1.97
N TYR A 209 27.54 20.86 -0.93
CA TYR A 209 27.46 22.30 -0.71
C TYR A 209 28.13 22.68 0.59
N THR A 210 28.63 23.91 0.63
CA THR A 210 29.31 24.49 1.79
C THR A 210 28.40 25.55 2.39
N VAL A 211 27.78 25.27 3.54
CA VAL A 211 26.88 26.21 4.23
C VAL A 211 27.69 27.03 5.22
N ARG A 212 27.65 28.36 5.06
CA ARG A 212 28.30 29.31 5.97
C ARG A 212 27.24 29.80 6.96
N GLN A 213 27.40 29.45 8.23
CA GLN A 213 26.44 29.82 9.27
C GLN A 213 26.97 31.03 10.05
N ASP A 214 26.42 32.21 9.77
CA ASP A 214 26.72 33.41 10.55
C ASP A 214 25.81 33.44 11.78
N THR A 215 26.41 33.39 12.97
CA THR A 215 25.68 33.44 14.24
C THR A 215 25.97 34.77 14.92
N ASP A 216 25.02 35.70 14.87
CA ASP A 216 25.11 36.94 15.63
C ASP A 216 24.58 36.73 17.06
N LYS A 217 25.50 36.69 18.03
CA LYS A 217 25.17 36.87 19.44
C LYS A 217 25.97 38.03 20.00
N LEU A 218 25.25 39.02 20.55
CA LEU A 218 25.80 40.08 21.41
C LEU A 218 26.89 40.96 20.76
N GLY A 219 26.69 41.37 19.50
CA GLY A 219 27.48 42.45 18.89
C GLY A 219 28.91 42.08 18.50
N VAL A 220 29.27 40.80 18.51
CA VAL A 220 30.54 40.29 17.98
C VAL A 220 30.23 39.35 16.82
N SER A 221 30.46 39.81 15.59
CA SER A 221 30.38 38.97 14.39
C SER A 221 31.54 37.98 14.42
N LYS A 222 31.24 36.68 14.46
CA LYS A 222 32.24 35.61 14.39
C LYS A 222 31.80 34.61 13.32
N SER A 223 32.43 34.67 12.15
CA SER A 223 32.14 33.80 11.00
C SER A 223 33.05 32.56 11.02
N ASP A 224 32.69 31.48 11.71
CA ASP A 224 33.59 30.32 11.84
C ASP A 224 32.95 28.93 11.71
N VAL A 225 31.70 28.80 11.27
CA VAL A 225 31.13 27.45 11.02
C VAL A 225 30.81 27.28 9.53
N VAL A 226 31.71 26.56 8.86
CA VAL A 226 31.58 26.07 7.49
C VAL A 226 31.15 24.61 7.58
N THR A 227 29.85 24.33 7.50
CA THR A 227 29.33 22.96 7.50
C THR A 227 29.25 22.46 6.06
N ARG A 228 29.90 21.33 5.75
CA ARG A 228 29.70 20.64 4.47
C ARG A 228 28.41 19.84 4.56
N GLU A 229 27.44 20.18 3.73
CA GLU A 229 26.20 19.44 3.58
C GLU A 229 26.22 18.76 2.21
N ALA A 230 25.99 17.45 2.17
CA ALA A 230 25.86 16.70 0.93
C ALA A 230 24.38 16.45 0.67
N GLU A 231 23.87 16.98 -0.44
CA GLU A 231 22.51 16.73 -0.90
C GLU A 231 22.54 15.60 -1.94
N GLU A 232 21.87 14.49 -1.65
CA GLU A 232 21.72 13.40 -2.59
C GLU A 232 20.51 13.66 -3.50
N ARG A 233 20.76 13.71 -4.80
CA ARG A 233 19.73 13.84 -5.85
C ARG A 233 19.77 12.63 -6.77
N MET A 234 18.72 12.45 -7.54
CA MET A 234 18.57 11.35 -8.48
C MET A 234 18.15 11.88 -9.84
N ARG A 235 18.71 11.28 -10.89
CA ARG A 235 18.35 11.51 -12.28
C ARG A 235 17.76 10.24 -12.84
N VAL A 236 16.57 10.32 -13.42
CA VAL A 236 15.85 9.18 -13.99
C VAL A 236 15.86 9.33 -15.50
N ILE A 237 16.43 8.35 -16.21
CA ILE A 237 16.60 8.39 -17.66
C ILE A 237 15.77 7.29 -18.29
N LEU A 238 14.76 7.68 -19.05
CA LEU A 238 13.91 6.78 -19.82
C LEU A 238 14.36 6.78 -21.29
N LYS A 239 14.95 5.68 -21.75
CA LYS A 239 15.39 5.52 -23.15
C LYS A 239 14.19 5.19 -24.04
N LEU A 240 13.93 6.03 -25.03
CA LEU A 240 12.88 5.81 -26.02
C LEU A 240 13.49 4.94 -27.13
N GLN A 241 13.07 3.68 -27.23
CA GLN A 241 13.67 2.64 -28.08
C GLN A 241 13.47 2.90 -29.59
N GLY A 242 14.09 3.95 -30.14
CA GLY A 242 13.98 4.34 -31.55
C GLY A 242 12.77 5.21 -31.89
N THR A 243 11.97 5.62 -30.90
CA THR A 243 10.85 6.56 -31.09
C THR A 243 11.37 7.99 -31.01
N GLN A 244 10.96 8.86 -31.94
CA GLN A 244 11.21 10.29 -31.81
C GLN A 244 10.58 10.81 -30.52
N VAL A 245 11.28 11.69 -29.81
CA VAL A 245 10.75 12.28 -28.58
C VAL A 245 9.60 13.21 -28.96
N PRO A 246 8.35 12.91 -28.56
CA PRO A 246 7.20 13.74 -28.95
C PRO A 246 7.22 15.08 -28.22
N ASP A 247 6.48 16.06 -28.75
CA ASP A 247 6.36 17.39 -28.14
C ASP A 247 5.46 17.37 -26.90
N ASP A 248 4.63 16.35 -26.76
CA ASP A 248 3.78 16.10 -25.61
C ASP A 248 3.82 14.63 -25.19
N VAL A 249 3.73 14.41 -23.87
CA VAL A 249 3.58 13.08 -23.28
C VAL A 249 2.49 13.08 -22.24
N VAL A 250 1.84 11.94 -22.07
CA VAL A 250 0.89 11.74 -20.97
C VAL A 250 1.61 10.97 -19.86
N VAL A 251 1.86 11.65 -18.75
CA VAL A 251 2.38 11.01 -17.55
C VAL A 251 1.17 10.60 -16.70
N PHE A 252 1.15 9.35 -16.24
CA PHE A 252 0.05 8.88 -15.40
C PHE A 252 0.57 8.05 -14.22
N SER A 253 -0.18 8.15 -13.12
CA SER A 253 0.04 7.35 -11.92
C SER A 253 -0.91 6.15 -11.92
N HIS A 254 -0.39 4.99 -11.56
CA HIS A 254 -1.16 3.77 -11.39
C HIS A 254 -0.92 3.13 -10.01
N ARG A 255 -1.98 2.54 -9.45
CA ARG A 255 -1.93 1.69 -8.26
C ARG A 255 -2.58 0.35 -8.59
N GLY A 256 -1.76 -0.69 -8.74
CA GLY A 256 -2.19 -1.96 -9.32
C GLY A 256 -2.68 -1.79 -10.77
N PRO A 257 -3.85 -2.33 -11.16
CA PRO A 257 -4.39 -2.20 -12.51
C PRO A 257 -5.11 -0.87 -12.78
N MET A 258 -5.25 0.01 -11.78
CA MET A 258 -6.02 1.25 -11.88
C MET A 258 -5.10 2.44 -12.15
N THR A 259 -5.42 3.22 -13.17
CA THR A 259 -4.89 4.59 -13.34
C THR A 259 -5.66 5.52 -12.40
N ILE A 260 -4.95 6.27 -11.57
CA ILE A 260 -5.55 7.18 -10.58
C ILE A 260 -5.62 8.61 -11.12
N VAL A 261 -4.52 9.08 -11.72
CA VAL A 261 -4.39 10.44 -12.25
C VAL A 261 -3.59 10.40 -13.55
N GLU A 262 -3.99 11.22 -14.52
CA GLU A 262 -3.23 11.45 -15.75
C GLU A 262 -2.97 12.95 -15.93
N LYS A 263 -1.79 13.29 -16.43
CA LYS A 263 -1.41 14.67 -16.75
C LYS A 263 -0.71 14.73 -18.09
N LYS A 264 -1.23 15.57 -18.98
CA LYS A 264 -0.58 15.88 -20.24
C LYS A 264 0.52 16.90 -19.99
N VAL A 265 1.74 16.59 -20.39
CA VAL A 265 2.93 17.42 -20.21
C VAL A 265 3.44 17.83 -21.58
N ALA A 266 3.47 19.13 -21.84
CA ALA A 266 4.15 19.69 -23.00
C ALA A 266 5.65 19.74 -22.69
N LEU A 267 6.45 19.06 -23.51
CA LEU A 267 7.90 19.07 -23.41
C LEU A 267 8.38 20.32 -24.15
N GLY A 268 9.02 21.25 -23.41
CA GLY A 268 9.63 22.43 -24.02
C GLY A 268 10.65 22.03 -25.11
N LYS A 269 10.88 22.93 -26.07
CA LYS A 269 11.88 22.71 -27.14
C LYS A 269 13.23 22.36 -26.52
N SER A 270 13.92 21.40 -27.16
CA SER A 270 15.28 21.02 -26.81
C SER A 270 16.19 22.24 -26.79
N ALA A 271 17.12 22.30 -25.82
CA ALA A 271 18.09 23.38 -25.67
C ALA A 271 19.06 23.55 -26.87
N ASP A 272 18.96 22.67 -27.88
CA ASP A 272 19.72 22.72 -29.13
C ASP A 272 19.01 23.49 -30.27
N ASP A 273 17.79 24.01 -30.06
CA ASP A 273 17.08 24.84 -31.05
C ASP A 273 17.45 26.35 -30.98
N GLU A 274 18.43 26.73 -30.13
CA GLU A 274 18.94 28.10 -30.00
C GLU A 274 20.35 28.31 -30.64
N SER A 275 20.77 27.46 -31.57
CA SER A 275 22.02 27.66 -32.35
C SER A 275 21.78 28.06 -33.79
#